data_AF-A0AAV3XA36-F1
#
_entry.id   AF-A0AAV3XA36-F1
#
_cell.length_a   1.000
_cell.length_b   1.000
_cell.length_c   1.000
_cell.angle_alpha   90.00
_cell.angle_beta   90.00
_cell.angle_gamma   90.00
#
_symmetry.space_group_name_H-M   'P 1'
#
loop_
_entity.id
_entity.type
_entity.pdbx_description
1 polymer ?
#
loop_
_entity_poly.entity_id
_entity_poly.type
_entity_poly.pdbx_seq_one_letter_code
_entity_poly.pdbx_strand_id
1 'polypeptide(L)'
;MEICGSDDNRWYFARVNKLIEEEKAKGTTLVLPIVTLVETGKHIAQARIKDAAAQTSPRAAFGAQFVLWNAEELKKLAAQWPHLAAQQTSMGDATIKIVGQFYAEKGYQVEFLTADEQLKAQDPSPPARTQKKRRSGN
;
A
#
# COMPACT_ATOMS: atom_id res chain seq x y z
N MET A 1 3.81 -17.28 18.17
CA MET A 1 4.43 -16.92 16.88
C MET A 1 3.26 -16.64 15.94
N GLU A 2 3.06 -15.38 15.52
CA GLU A 2 1.91 -15.02 14.67
C GLU A 2 2.17 -15.53 13.25
N ILE A 3 1.21 -16.30 12.71
CA ILE A 3 1.19 -16.85 11.35
C ILE A 3 -0.15 -16.46 10.74
N CYS A 4 -0.13 -15.89 9.52
CA CYS A 4 -1.32 -15.48 8.78
C CYS A 4 -1.31 -16.08 7.36
N GLY A 5 -2.48 -16.19 6.72
CA GLY A 5 -2.62 -16.71 5.35
C GLY A 5 -2.87 -18.22 5.28
N SER A 6 -3.17 -18.71 4.08
CA SER A 6 -3.42 -20.12 3.78
C SER A 6 -2.15 -20.97 3.92
N ASP A 7 -2.30 -22.30 3.96
CA ASP A 7 -1.15 -23.21 4.11
C ASP A 7 -0.09 -23.05 3.01
N ASP A 8 -0.54 -22.73 1.79
CA ASP A 8 0.32 -22.48 0.64
C ASP A 8 0.86 -21.04 0.59
N ASN A 9 0.32 -20.12 1.39
CA ASN A 9 0.76 -18.73 1.47
C ASN A 9 0.87 -18.26 2.93
N ARG A 10 1.67 -18.96 3.74
CA ARG A 10 1.88 -18.58 5.16
C ARG A 10 2.82 -17.40 5.30
N TRP A 11 2.34 -16.34 5.96
CA TRP A 11 3.10 -15.16 6.37
C TRP A 11 3.52 -15.31 7.82
N TYR A 12 4.83 -15.28 8.06
CA TYR A 12 5.44 -15.31 9.38
C TYR A 12 6.60 -14.31 9.41
N PHE A 13 6.96 -13.87 10.61
CA PHE A 13 7.94 -12.78 10.80
C PHE A 13 9.21 -12.94 9.97
N ALA A 14 9.84 -14.13 9.99
CA ALA A 14 11.07 -14.36 9.25
C ALA A 14 10.91 -14.22 7.72
N ARG A 15 9.80 -14.69 7.14
CA ARG A 15 9.48 -14.49 5.72
C ARG A 15 9.29 -13.00 5.40
N VAL A 16 8.49 -12.30 6.21
CA VAL A 16 8.20 -10.88 6.01
C VAL A 16 9.47 -10.03 6.13
N ASN A 17 10.28 -10.30 7.15
CA ASN A 17 11.53 -9.59 7.37
C ASN A 17 12.51 -9.82 6.21
N LYS A 18 12.62 -11.06 5.72
CA LYS A 18 13.44 -11.38 4.54
C LYS A 18 12.99 -10.60 3.31
N LEU A 19 11.70 -10.59 2.99
CA LEU A 19 11.15 -9.81 1.88
C LEU A 19 11.47 -8.32 2.00
N ILE A 20 11.30 -7.75 3.20
CA ILE A 20 11.63 -6.34 3.46
C ILE A 20 13.12 -6.06 3.17
N GLU A 21 14.03 -6.90 3.65
CA GLU A 21 15.47 -6.69 3.42
C GLU A 21 15.86 -6.86 1.94
N GLU A 22 15.25 -7.82 1.23
CA GLU A 22 15.45 -7.99 -0.22
C GLU A 22 14.97 -6.76 -1.01
N GLU A 23 13.81 -6.21 -0.65
CA GLU A 23 13.25 -5.02 -1.28
C GLU A 23 14.08 -3.76 -0.98
N LYS A 24 14.57 -3.61 0.27
CA LYS A 24 15.54 -2.56 0.61
C LYS A 24 16.80 -2.66 -0.24
N ALA A 25 17.33 -3.87 -0.45
CA ALA A 25 18.52 -4.09 -1.26
C ALA A 25 18.32 -3.73 -2.75
N LYS A 26 17.08 -3.86 -3.26
CA LYS A 26 16.69 -3.42 -4.62
C LYS A 26 16.46 -1.91 -4.73
N GLY A 27 16.50 -1.17 -3.63
CA GLY A 27 16.22 0.26 -3.59
C GLY A 27 14.73 0.59 -3.74
N THR A 28 13.83 -0.35 -3.45
CA THR A 28 12.39 -0.08 -3.55
C THR A 28 11.89 0.74 -2.37
N THR A 29 10.87 1.56 -2.62
CA THR A 29 10.28 2.41 -1.59
C THR A 29 9.21 1.64 -0.82
N LEU A 30 9.39 1.51 0.50
CA LEU A 30 8.43 0.83 1.36
C LEU A 30 7.40 1.83 1.89
N VAL A 31 6.12 1.59 1.62
CA VAL A 31 5.00 2.44 2.07
C VAL A 31 4.22 1.70 3.14
N LEU A 32 4.01 2.34 4.30
CA LEU A 32 3.12 1.86 5.35
C LEU A 32 1.82 2.69 5.33
N PRO A 33 0.67 2.12 4.97
CA PRO A 33 -0.60 2.86 4.94
C PRO A 33 -1.04 3.29 6.33
N ILE A 34 -1.63 4.49 6.46
CA ILE A 34 -2.09 5.02 7.78
C ILE A 34 -3.11 4.11 8.46
N VAL A 35 -3.95 3.39 7.70
CA VAL A 35 -4.97 2.51 8.29
C VAL A 35 -4.36 1.34 9.08
N THR A 36 -3.17 0.89 8.68
CA THR A 36 -2.44 -0.16 9.41
C THR A 36 -2.06 0.29 10.82
N LEU A 37 -1.94 1.60 11.07
CA LEU A 37 -1.72 2.15 12.40
C LEU A 37 -2.96 2.00 13.30
N VAL A 38 -4.14 2.19 12.73
CA VAL A 38 -5.42 2.12 13.42
C VAL A 38 -5.80 0.66 13.70
N GLU A 39 -5.59 -0.23 12.74
CA GLU A 39 -5.90 -1.66 12.87
C GLU A 39 -4.93 -2.40 13.79
N THR A 40 -3.65 -2.07 13.76
CA THR A 40 -2.61 -2.81 14.51
C THR A 40 -2.33 -2.21 15.89
N GLY A 41 -3.30 -1.50 16.48
CA GLY A 41 -3.18 -0.52 17.55
C GLY A 41 -2.51 -0.88 18.90
N LYS A 42 -1.71 -1.97 19.02
CA LYS A 42 -1.05 -2.27 20.31
C LYS A 42 0.39 -2.82 20.32
N HIS A 43 0.85 -3.66 19.37
CA HIS A 43 2.16 -4.34 19.55
C HIS A 43 3.20 -4.18 18.42
N ILE A 44 2.80 -4.11 17.15
CA ILE A 44 3.75 -3.97 16.02
C ILE A 44 3.97 -2.50 15.63
N ALA A 45 3.02 -1.65 15.99
CA ALA A 45 2.98 -0.23 15.66
C ALA A 45 4.21 0.54 16.20
N GLN A 46 4.53 0.43 17.49
CA GLN A 46 5.53 1.31 18.11
C GLN A 46 6.94 1.23 17.50
N ALA A 47 7.38 0.04 17.05
CA ALA A 47 8.70 -0.13 16.46
C ALA A 47 8.76 0.39 15.01
N ARG A 48 7.69 0.20 14.22
CA ARG A 48 7.69 0.52 12.78
C ARG A 48 7.23 1.94 12.47
N ILE A 49 6.44 2.56 13.36
CA ILE A 49 6.01 3.97 13.24
C ILE A 49 7.21 4.92 13.33
N LYS A 50 8.12 4.69 14.28
CA LYS A 50 9.28 5.57 14.48
C LYS A 50 10.09 5.72 13.20
N ASP A 51 10.35 4.62 12.51
CA ASP A 51 11.11 4.65 11.26
C ASP A 51 10.34 5.31 10.09
N ALA A 52 9.03 5.05 9.98
CA ALA A 52 8.18 5.65 8.94
C ALA A 52 7.97 7.15 9.15
N ALA A 53 7.94 7.60 10.42
CA ALA A 53 7.88 9.00 10.80
C ALA A 53 9.23 9.71 10.60
N ALA A 54 10.35 9.01 10.83
CA ALA A 54 11.70 9.55 10.69
C ALA A 54 12.20 9.70 9.24
N GLN A 55 11.41 9.26 8.24
CA GLN A 55 11.78 9.27 6.81
C GLN A 55 13.15 8.62 6.53
N THR A 56 13.55 7.62 7.32
CA THR A 56 14.79 6.91 7.04
C THR A 56 14.60 6.05 5.79
N SER A 57 15.41 6.32 4.76
CA SER A 57 15.43 5.54 3.53
C SER A 57 15.51 4.04 3.83
N PRO A 58 14.70 3.19 3.16
CA PRO A 58 13.91 3.47 1.96
C PRO A 58 12.40 3.62 2.22
N ARG A 59 11.99 4.07 3.40
CA ARG A 59 10.56 4.24 3.72
C ARG A 59 10.02 5.55 3.17
N ALA A 60 8.87 5.50 2.50
CA ALA A 60 8.15 6.71 2.13
C ALA A 60 7.72 7.48 3.38
N ALA A 61 7.82 8.80 3.33
CA ALA A 61 7.35 9.66 4.40
C ALA A 61 5.85 9.43 4.63
N PHE A 62 5.47 9.15 5.87
CA PHE A 62 4.08 8.99 6.26
C PHE A 62 3.21 10.20 5.84
N GLY A 63 3.81 11.40 5.89
CA GLY A 63 3.13 12.65 5.51
C GLY A 63 2.76 12.78 4.03
N ALA A 64 3.39 12.02 3.13
CA ALA A 64 3.03 12.01 1.72
C ALA A 64 1.59 11.51 1.46
N GLN A 65 1.02 10.78 2.44
CA GLN A 65 -0.34 10.25 2.37
C GLN A 65 -1.40 11.22 2.91
N PHE A 66 -1.03 12.30 3.61
CA PHE A 66 -2.03 13.22 4.20
C PHE A 66 -2.94 13.88 3.17
N VAL A 67 -2.46 14.07 1.94
CA VAL A 67 -3.28 14.59 0.84
C VAL A 67 -4.50 13.71 0.54
N LEU A 68 -4.40 12.40 0.80
CA LEU A 68 -5.49 11.42 0.59
C LEU A 68 -6.58 11.49 1.67
N TRP A 69 -6.33 12.21 2.76
CA TRP A 69 -7.23 12.26 3.93
C TRP A 69 -7.72 13.67 4.24
N ASN A 70 -7.68 14.56 3.25
CA ASN A 70 -8.28 15.87 3.37
C ASN A 70 -9.83 15.79 3.34
N ALA A 71 -10.51 16.88 3.69
CA ALA A 71 -11.96 16.90 3.80
C ALA A 71 -12.71 16.51 2.51
N GLU A 72 -12.16 16.81 1.33
CA GLU A 72 -12.78 16.46 0.04
C GLU A 72 -12.63 14.97 -0.26
N GLU A 73 -11.44 14.41 -0.06
CA GLU A 73 -11.19 12.97 -0.29
C GLU A 73 -11.98 12.11 0.71
N LEU A 74 -12.11 12.54 1.96
CA LEU A 74 -12.97 11.86 2.94
C LEU A 74 -14.44 11.89 2.55
N LYS A 75 -14.93 12.99 1.97
CA LYS A 75 -16.31 13.06 1.43
C LYS A 75 -16.50 12.12 0.25
N LYS A 76 -15.51 12.01 -0.64
CA LYS A 76 -15.54 11.06 -1.76
C LYS A 76 -15.59 9.61 -1.26
N LEU A 77 -14.73 9.28 -0.30
CA LEU A 77 -14.73 7.96 0.34
C LEU A 77 -16.08 7.67 1.00
N ALA A 78 -16.62 8.62 1.77
CA ALA A 78 -17.93 8.47 2.42
C ALA A 78 -19.08 8.26 1.41
N ALA A 79 -19.04 8.95 0.26
CA ALA A 79 -20.03 8.77 -0.79
C ALA A 79 -19.92 7.39 -1.48
N GLN A 80 -18.70 6.86 -1.62
CA GLN A 80 -18.45 5.52 -2.19
C GLN A 80 -18.67 4.39 -1.18
N TRP A 81 -18.67 4.71 0.11
CA TRP A 81 -18.69 3.75 1.20
C TRP A 81 -19.86 2.75 1.15
N PRO A 82 -21.12 3.16 0.89
CA PRO A 82 -22.23 2.20 0.83
C PRO A 82 -22.02 1.11 -0.21
N HIS A 83 -21.40 1.45 -1.35
CA HIS A 83 -21.10 0.48 -2.41
C HIS A 83 -19.96 -0.45 -2.00
N LEU A 84 -18.88 0.07 -1.40
CA LEU A 84 -17.76 -0.73 -0.91
C LEU A 84 -18.21 -1.70 0.20
N ALA A 85 -19.06 -1.24 1.11
CA ALA A 85 -19.63 -2.05 2.18
C ALA A 85 -20.53 -3.17 1.63
N ALA A 86 -21.33 -2.87 0.59
CA ALA A 86 -22.15 -3.89 -0.09
C ALA A 86 -21.29 -4.97 -0.78
N GLN A 87 -20.05 -4.63 -1.15
CA GLN A 87 -19.05 -5.56 -1.69
C GLN A 87 -18.20 -6.23 -0.61
N GLN A 88 -18.59 -6.11 0.67
CA GLN A 88 -17.87 -6.66 1.82
C GLN A 88 -16.40 -6.21 1.93
N THR A 89 -16.05 -5.07 1.32
CA THR A 89 -14.70 -4.50 1.43
C THR A 89 -14.54 -3.82 2.79
N SER A 90 -13.47 -4.16 3.52
CA SER A 90 -13.17 -3.50 4.79
C SER A 90 -12.69 -2.07 4.57
N MET A 91 -12.80 -1.22 5.61
CA MET A 91 -12.29 0.16 5.54
C MET A 91 -10.77 0.17 5.40
N GLY A 92 -10.10 -0.84 5.99
CA GLY A 92 -8.69 -1.15 5.82
C GLY A 92 -8.32 -1.33 4.35
N ASP A 93 -8.94 -2.31 3.71
CA ASP A 93 -8.64 -2.67 2.32
C ASP A 93 -8.94 -1.52 1.36
N ALA A 94 -10.08 -0.84 1.54
CA ALA A 94 -10.43 0.34 0.75
C ALA A 94 -9.35 1.42 0.84
N THR A 95 -8.84 1.67 2.05
CA THR A 95 -7.78 2.65 2.29
C THR A 95 -6.45 2.23 1.67
N ILE A 96 -6.07 0.95 1.80
CA ILE A 96 -4.84 0.43 1.19
C ILE A 96 -4.88 0.56 -0.34
N LYS A 97 -6.03 0.27 -0.95
CA LYS A 97 -6.25 0.45 -2.39
C LYS A 97 -6.06 1.91 -2.84
N ILE A 98 -6.62 2.86 -2.08
CA ILE A 98 -6.46 4.30 -2.38
C ILE A 98 -4.99 4.72 -2.36
N VAL A 99 -4.23 4.27 -1.36
CA VAL A 99 -2.78 4.56 -1.26
C VAL A 99 -2.02 3.91 -2.42
N GLY A 100 -2.34 2.67 -2.78
CA GLY A 100 -1.72 1.99 -3.91
C GLY A 100 -1.96 2.72 -5.23
N GLN A 101 -3.21 3.08 -5.49
CA GLN A 101 -3.62 3.80 -6.69
C GLN A 101 -2.92 5.17 -6.79
N PHE A 102 -2.78 5.90 -5.68
CA PHE A 102 -2.06 7.17 -5.64
C PHE A 102 -0.60 7.06 -6.11
N TYR A 103 0.12 6.01 -5.74
CA TYR A 103 1.48 5.79 -6.22
C TYR A 103 1.50 5.28 -7.66
N ALA A 104 0.54 4.42 -8.06
CA ALA A 104 0.43 3.96 -9.44
C ALA A 104 0.19 5.12 -10.42
N GLU A 105 -0.68 6.07 -10.06
CA GLU A 105 -0.96 7.29 -10.83
C GLU A 105 0.24 8.22 -10.96
N LYS A 106 1.19 8.15 -10.01
CA LYS A 106 2.47 8.85 -10.08
C LYS A 106 3.52 8.13 -10.93
N GLY A 107 3.17 7.00 -11.54
CA GLY A 107 4.03 6.24 -12.43
C GLY A 107 4.89 5.18 -11.72
N TYR A 108 4.63 4.87 -10.46
CA TYR A 108 5.33 3.79 -9.76
C TYR A 108 4.72 2.42 -10.08
N GLN A 109 5.55 1.39 -10.13
CA GLN A 109 5.06 0.01 -10.01
C GLN A 109 4.76 -0.26 -8.54
N VAL A 110 3.51 -0.64 -8.24
CA VAL A 110 3.03 -0.83 -6.87
C VAL A 110 2.64 -2.28 -6.67
N GLU A 111 3.01 -2.82 -5.51
CA GLU A 111 2.66 -4.16 -5.08
C GLU A 111 2.20 -4.13 -3.61
N PHE A 112 1.08 -4.78 -3.31
CA PHE A 112 0.63 -5.02 -1.94
C PHE A 112 1.29 -6.27 -1.36
N LEU A 113 1.99 -6.07 -0.25
CA LEU A 113 2.55 -7.16 0.56
C LEU A 113 1.51 -7.57 1.61
N THR A 114 0.62 -8.49 1.24
CA THR A 114 -0.49 -8.96 2.09
C THR A 114 -0.67 -10.48 2.01
N ALA A 115 -1.17 -11.06 3.10
CA ALA A 115 -1.62 -12.45 3.17
C ALA A 115 -3.07 -12.63 2.68
N ASP A 116 -3.81 -11.53 2.53
CA ASP A 116 -5.18 -11.51 2.04
C ASP A 116 -5.18 -11.58 0.50
N GLU A 117 -5.70 -12.68 -0.05
CA GLU A 117 -5.75 -12.90 -1.50
C GLU A 117 -6.72 -11.93 -2.22
N GLN A 118 -7.79 -11.51 -1.55
CA GLN A 118 -8.74 -10.56 -2.11
C GLN A 118 -8.10 -9.19 -2.24
N LEU A 119 -7.34 -8.74 -1.24
CA LEU A 119 -6.58 -7.49 -1.31
C LEU A 119 -5.43 -7.62 -2.32
N LYS A 120 -4.74 -8.77 -2.38
CA LYS A 120 -3.66 -9.01 -3.34
C LYS A 120 -4.15 -8.92 -4.80
N ALA A 121 -5.34 -9.43 -5.08
CA ALA A 121 -5.97 -9.34 -6.40
C ALA A 121 -6.31 -7.90 -6.82
N GLN A 122 -6.20 -6.93 -5.91
CA GLN A 122 -6.43 -5.51 -6.17
C GLN A 122 -5.13 -4.73 -6.38
N ASP A 123 -3.99 -5.41 -6.57
CA ASP A 123 -2.72 -4.77 -6.94
C ASP A 123 -2.94 -3.79 -8.11
N PRO A 124 -2.48 -2.52 -8.03
CA PRO A 124 -2.67 -1.56 -9.09
C PRO A 124 -2.01 -2.05 -10.39
N SER A 125 -2.70 -1.87 -11.51
CA SER A 125 -2.12 -2.18 -12.82
C SER A 125 -0.87 -1.33 -13.07
N PRO A 126 0.21 -1.89 -13.66
CA PRO A 126 1.38 -1.11 -14.00
C PRO A 126 1.00 0.07 -14.91
N PRO A 127 1.59 1.26 -14.72
CA PRO A 127 1.30 2.41 -15.57
C PRO A 127 1.55 2.03 -17.03
N ALA A 128 0.58 2.34 -17.90
CA ALA A 128 0.70 2.08 -19.32
C ALA A 128 1.97 2.75 -19.84
N ARG A 129 2.91 1.95 -20.34
CA ARG A 129 4.17 2.43 -20.90
C ARG A 129 3.81 3.33 -22.09
N THR A 130 3.86 4.64 -21.92
CA THR A 130 3.59 5.59 -23.01
C THR A 130 4.62 5.35 -24.10
N GLN A 131 4.23 4.64 -25.16
CA GLN A 131 5.05 4.53 -26.36
C GLN A 131 5.23 5.94 -26.91
N LYS A 132 6.44 6.49 -26.75
CA LYS A 132 6.85 7.75 -27.36
C LYS A 132 6.65 7.61 -28.87
N LYS A 133 5.56 8.16 -29.43
CA LYS A 133 5.36 8.22 -30.88
C LYS A 133 6.58 8.95 -31.46
N ARG A 134 7.47 8.21 -32.15
CA ARG A 134 8.51 8.81 -32.98
C ARG A 134 7.77 9.62 -34.05
N ARG A 135 7.75 10.95 -33.89
CA ARG A 135 7.43 11.85 -35.00
C ARG A 135 8.50 11.57 -36.06
N SER A 136 8.13 10.85 -37.12
CA SER A 136 8.91 10.82 -38.34
C SER A 136 8.98 12.27 -38.82
N GLY A 137 10.19 12.82 -38.83
CA GLY A 137 10.46 14.13 -39.38
C GLY A 137 10.15 14.15 -40.88
N ASN A 138 9.76 15.35 -41.29
CA ASN A 138 9.42 15.81 -42.64
C ASN A 138 10.50 15.48 -43.68
#